data_AF-A0A544ZND8-F1
#
_entry.id   AF-A0A544ZND8-F1
#
_cell.length_a   1.000
_cell.length_b   1.000
_cell.length_c   1.000
_cell.angle_alpha   90.00
_cell.angle_beta   90.00
_cell.angle_gamma   90.00
#
_symmetry.space_group_name_H-M   'P 1'
#
loop_
_entity.id
_entity.type
_entity.pdbx_description
1 polymer ?
#
loop_
_entity_poly.entity_id
_entity_poly.type
_entity_poly.pdbx_seq_one_letter_code
_entity_poly.pdbx_strand_id
1 'polypeptide(L)'
;MTGLPTIKPDTDTWDWGEIVVFEAAIHSEGFEYAFDNYKPLFRRPELRAIEGDMGKLRDFMDTHRALLEAWEDEVGWEAYDKFYDDHLEQHREESARRREAAASGSPS
;
A
#
# COMPACT_ATOMS: atom_id res chain seq x y z
N MET A 1 10.50 23.04 -1.41
CA MET A 1 10.46 21.58 -1.60
C MET A 1 10.11 20.96 -0.25
N THR A 2 8.85 20.59 -0.07
CA THR A 2 8.42 19.75 1.05
C THR A 2 8.83 18.32 0.70
N GLY A 3 9.71 17.72 1.50
CA GLY A 3 10.11 16.31 1.31
C GLY A 3 8.90 15.40 1.43
N LEU A 4 8.92 14.29 0.70
CA LEU A 4 7.90 13.25 0.80
C LEU A 4 7.91 12.64 2.22
N PRO A 5 6.74 12.26 2.76
CA PRO A 5 6.66 11.62 4.08
C PRO A 5 7.40 10.28 4.06
N THR A 6 8.20 10.00 5.09
CA THR A 6 8.88 8.70 5.24
C THR A 6 7.98 7.71 5.99
N ILE A 7 7.86 6.49 5.48
CA ILE A 7 7.31 5.35 6.26
C ILE A 7 8.47 4.67 6.97
N LYS A 8 8.32 4.37 8.26
CA LYS A 8 9.20 3.41 8.92
C LYS A 8 8.49 2.06 9.01
N PRO A 9 9.15 0.95 8.64
CA PRO A 9 8.56 -0.39 8.72
C PRO A 9 8.05 -0.77 10.12
N ASP A 10 8.58 -0.15 11.18
CA ASP A 10 8.33 -0.49 12.57
C ASP A 10 7.10 0.18 13.21
N THR A 11 6.50 1.20 12.57
CA THR A 11 5.50 2.07 13.24
C THR A 11 4.12 2.13 12.60
N ASP A 12 3.96 1.80 11.31
CA ASP A 12 2.64 1.61 10.69
C ASP A 12 2.66 0.46 9.68
N THR A 13 2.33 -0.74 10.16
CA THR A 13 2.36 -1.99 9.40
C THR A 13 1.39 -1.99 8.21
N TRP A 14 0.28 -1.25 8.31
CA TRP A 14 -0.72 -1.18 7.24
C TRP A 14 -0.20 -0.37 6.05
N ASP A 15 0.25 0.86 6.29
CA ASP A 15 0.75 1.71 5.21
C ASP A 15 2.00 1.10 4.57
N TRP A 16 2.84 0.40 5.35
CA TRP A 16 3.94 -0.39 4.79
C TRP A 16 3.45 -1.53 3.89
N GLY A 17 2.41 -2.27 4.31
CA GLY A 17 1.76 -3.29 3.50
C GLY A 17 1.19 -2.76 2.19
N GLU A 18 0.55 -1.60 2.22
CA GLU A 18 0.03 -0.93 1.02
C GLU A 18 1.16 -0.59 0.03
N ILE A 19 2.33 -0.16 0.51
CA ILE A 19 3.50 0.07 -0.35
C ILE A 19 3.99 -1.23 -0.95
N VAL A 20 4.18 -2.26 -0.12
CA VAL A 20 4.72 -3.56 -0.56
C VAL A 20 3.84 -4.17 -1.64
N VAL A 21 2.52 -4.19 -1.44
CA VAL A 21 1.58 -4.71 -2.44
C VAL A 21 1.57 -3.85 -3.70
N PHE A 22 1.63 -2.53 -3.56
CA PHE A 22 1.63 -1.63 -4.70
C PHE A 22 2.91 -1.76 -5.54
N GLU A 23 4.09 -1.93 -4.91
CA GLU A 23 5.35 -2.18 -5.61
C GLU A 23 5.30 -3.50 -6.40
N ALA A 24 4.74 -4.56 -5.82
CA ALA A 24 4.56 -5.82 -6.54
C ALA A 24 3.63 -5.66 -7.77
N ALA A 25 2.57 -4.86 -7.67
CA ALA A 25 1.71 -4.52 -8.80
C ALA A 25 2.45 -3.68 -9.86
N ILE A 26 3.26 -2.70 -9.45
CA ILE A 26 4.10 -1.92 -10.37
C ILE A 26 5.08 -2.83 -11.12
N HIS A 27 5.74 -3.75 -10.40
CA HIS A 27 6.71 -4.66 -11.00
C HIS A 27 6.08 -5.63 -12.00
N SER A 28 4.85 -6.09 -11.75
CA SER A 28 4.16 -7.06 -12.59
C SER A 28 3.41 -6.45 -13.78
N GLU A 29 2.74 -5.30 -13.59
CA GLU A 29 1.81 -4.74 -14.58
C GLU A 29 2.15 -3.31 -15.01
N GLY A 30 3.13 -2.68 -14.37
CA GLY A 30 3.55 -1.32 -14.63
C GLY A 30 2.76 -0.29 -13.82
N PHE A 31 3.37 0.89 -13.63
CA PHE A 31 2.88 1.90 -12.70
C PHE A 31 1.48 2.43 -13.04
N GLU A 32 1.19 2.72 -14.31
CA GLU A 32 -0.10 3.29 -14.72
C GLU A 32 -1.24 2.31 -14.44
N TYR A 33 -1.06 1.04 -14.81
CA TYR A 33 -2.04 0.00 -14.54
C TYR A 33 -2.20 -0.24 -13.05
N ALA A 34 -1.09 -0.26 -12.29
CA ALA A 34 -1.11 -0.39 -10.85
C ALA A 34 -1.92 0.75 -10.21
N PHE A 35 -1.67 2.00 -10.61
CA PHE A 35 -2.38 3.17 -10.09
C PHE A 35 -3.90 3.11 -10.33
N ASP A 36 -4.33 2.65 -11.51
CA ASP A 36 -5.75 2.61 -11.85
C ASP A 36 -6.50 1.45 -11.15
N ASN A 37 -5.83 0.33 -10.88
CA ASN A 37 -6.49 -0.92 -10.44
C ASN A 37 -6.18 -1.32 -9.00
N TYR A 38 -4.99 -0.97 -8.49
CA TYR A 38 -4.48 -1.40 -7.18
C TYR A 38 -3.92 -0.24 -6.38
N LYS A 39 -4.49 0.95 -6.56
CA LYS A 39 -4.10 2.15 -5.83
C LYS A 39 -4.05 1.88 -4.32
N PRO A 40 -2.97 2.26 -3.62
CA PRO A 40 -2.86 2.02 -2.19
C PRO A 40 -3.92 2.82 -1.42
N LEU A 41 -4.38 2.25 -0.31
CA LEU A 41 -5.38 2.78 0.61
C LEU A 41 -4.73 3.12 1.94
N PHE A 42 -4.03 4.25 1.99
CA PHE A 42 -3.28 4.63 3.17
C PHE A 42 -4.18 5.06 4.33
N ARG A 43 -3.68 4.91 5.56
CA ARG A 43 -4.33 5.36 6.80
C ARG A 43 -3.79 6.70 7.26
N ARG A 44 -2.48 6.94 7.08
CA ARG A 44 -1.88 8.21 7.50
C ARG A 44 -2.39 9.39 6.67
N PRO A 45 -2.82 10.50 7.30
CA PRO A 45 -3.37 11.66 6.59
C PRO A 45 -2.44 12.21 5.49
N GLU A 46 -1.14 12.25 5.75
CA GLU A 46 -0.13 12.74 4.82
C GLU A 46 0.02 11.86 3.57
N LEU A 47 -0.20 10.56 3.69
CA LEU A 47 -0.15 9.64 2.57
C LEU A 47 -1.47 9.61 1.80
N ARG A 48 -2.60 9.68 2.50
CA ARG A 48 -3.92 9.83 1.85
C ARG A 48 -4.00 11.08 0.99
N ALA A 49 -3.23 12.13 1.33
CA ALA A 49 -3.13 13.34 0.54
C ALA A 49 -2.42 13.15 -0.81
N ILE A 50 -1.66 12.06 -0.98
CA ILE A 50 -0.93 11.75 -2.23
C ILE A 50 -1.47 10.52 -2.97
N GLU A 51 -2.21 9.62 -2.32
CA GLU A 51 -2.63 8.34 -2.92
C GLU A 51 -3.45 8.51 -4.20
N GLY A 52 -4.20 9.61 -4.34
CA GLY A 52 -5.01 9.92 -5.52
C GLY A 52 -4.30 10.73 -6.62
N ASP A 53 -3.03 11.09 -6.42
CA ASP A 53 -2.24 11.90 -7.34
C ASP A 53 -1.11 11.05 -7.94
N MET A 54 -1.27 10.66 -9.21
CA MET A 54 -0.35 9.74 -9.89
C MET A 54 1.11 10.23 -9.87
N GLY A 55 1.32 11.53 -10.07
CA GLY A 55 2.67 12.11 -10.08
C GLY A 55 3.31 12.03 -8.69
N LYS A 56 2.58 12.44 -7.65
CA LYS A 56 3.10 12.39 -6.29
C LYS A 56 3.29 10.97 -5.78
N LEU A 57 2.39 10.04 -6.14
CA LEU A 57 2.54 8.65 -5.76
C LEU A 57 3.73 8.00 -6.47
N ARG A 58 4.02 8.38 -7.72
CA ARG A 58 5.22 7.91 -8.43
C ARG A 58 6.48 8.40 -7.75
N ASP A 59 6.58 9.70 -7.50
CA ASP A 59 7.73 10.29 -6.80
C ASP A 59 7.93 9.65 -5.41
N PHE A 60 6.82 9.33 -4.73
CA PHE A 60 6.82 8.62 -3.46
C PHE A 60 7.40 7.21 -3.58
N MET A 61 6.93 6.40 -4.52
CA MET A 61 7.44 5.04 -4.74
C MET A 61 8.90 5.05 -5.16
N ASP A 62 9.30 5.94 -6.06
CA ASP A 62 10.70 6.10 -6.48
C ASP A 62 11.62 6.42 -5.30
N THR A 63 11.14 7.24 -4.35
CA THR A 63 11.91 7.59 -3.13
C THR A 63 11.99 6.42 -2.13
N HIS A 64 11.01 5.52 -2.10
CA HIS A 64 10.94 4.42 -1.14
C HIS A 64 11.46 3.09 -1.69
N ARG A 65 11.72 2.99 -2.99
CA ARG A 65 12.22 1.77 -3.64
C ARG A 65 13.47 1.20 -2.97
N ALA A 66 14.48 2.04 -2.72
CA ALA A 66 15.71 1.59 -2.05
C ALA A 66 15.46 1.10 -0.61
N LEU A 67 14.43 1.63 0.06
CA LEU A 67 14.05 1.17 1.40
C LEU A 67 13.32 -0.18 1.34
N LEU A 68 12.49 -0.40 0.32
CA LEU A 68 11.83 -1.69 0.08
C LEU A 68 12.85 -2.79 -0.24
N GLU A 69 13.78 -2.51 -1.16
CA GLU A 69 14.85 -3.44 -1.54
C GLU A 69 15.71 -3.79 -0.31
N ALA A 70 16.13 -2.79 0.48
CA ALA A 70 16.90 -3.03 1.70
C ALA A 70 16.12 -3.83 2.76
N TRP A 71 14.82 -3.60 2.88
CA TRP A 71 13.97 -4.34 3.80
C TRP A 71 13.77 -5.79 3.36
N GLU A 72 13.51 -6.03 2.07
CA GLU A 72 13.41 -7.37 1.48
C GLU A 72 14.70 -8.17 1.72
N ASP A 73 15.87 -7.57 1.49
CA ASP A 73 17.18 -8.16 1.76
C ASP A 73 17.37 -8.49 3.25
N GLU A 74 16.88 -7.64 4.16
CA GLU A 74 17.00 -7.82 5.61
C GLU A 74 16.12 -8.96 6.13
N VAL A 75 14.84 -8.99 5.73
CA VAL A 75 13.87 -9.97 6.25
C VAL A 75 13.93 -11.31 5.50
N GLY A 76 14.42 -11.28 4.26
CA GLY A 76 14.47 -12.43 3.37
C GLY A 76 13.12 -12.75 2.71
N TRP A 77 13.19 -13.47 1.59
CA TRP A 77 12.05 -13.73 0.71
C TRP A 77 10.87 -14.42 1.42
N GLU A 78 11.11 -15.41 2.29
CA GLU A 78 10.02 -16.11 3.00
C GLU A 78 9.22 -15.19 3.92
N ALA A 79 9.90 -14.26 4.62
CA ALA A 79 9.23 -13.32 5.51
C ALA A 79 8.51 -12.22 4.72
N TYR A 80 9.10 -11.78 3.61
CA TYR A 80 8.48 -10.85 2.67
C TYR A 80 7.17 -11.43 2.10
N ASP A 81 7.23 -12.66 1.56
CA ASP A 81 6.08 -13.33 0.93
C ASP A 81 4.95 -13.56 1.94
N LYS A 82 5.30 -14.00 3.15
CA LYS A 82 4.33 -14.12 4.23
C LYS A 82 3.68 -12.77 4.58
N PHE A 83 4.47 -11.70 4.67
CA PHE A 83 3.96 -10.36 4.98
C PHE A 83 3.01 -9.86 3.88
N TYR A 84 3.37 -10.09 2.61
CA TYR A 84 2.56 -9.77 1.45
C TYR A 84 1.19 -10.49 1.50
N ASP A 85 1.21 -11.81 1.71
CA ASP A 85 -0.01 -12.63 1.80
C ASP A 85 -0.90 -12.23 2.98
N ASP A 86 -0.31 -12.02 4.16
CA ASP A 86 -1.04 -11.57 5.34
C ASP A 86 -1.72 -10.20 5.08
N HIS A 87 -1.06 -9.29 4.36
CA HIS A 87 -1.64 -7.98 4.03
C HIS A 87 -2.77 -8.08 3.01
N LEU A 88 -2.62 -8.93 1.98
CA LEU A 88 -3.71 -9.19 1.02
C LEU A 88 -4.95 -9.79 1.70
N GLU A 89 -4.78 -10.68 2.67
CA GLU A 89 -5.89 -11.21 3.46
C GLU A 89 -6.59 -10.10 4.24
N GLN A 90 -5.83 -9.27 4.97
CA GLN A 90 -6.39 -8.12 5.70
C GLN A 90 -7.13 -7.13 4.79
N HIS A 91 -6.62 -6.88 3.58
CA HIS A 91 -7.26 -6.02 2.59
C HIS A 91 -8.61 -6.62 2.11
N ARG A 92 -8.66 -7.94 1.90
CA ARG A 92 -9.90 -8.65 1.54
C ARG A 92 -10.93 -8.58 2.67
N GLU A 93 -10.51 -8.78 3.92
CA GLU A 93 -11.38 -8.70 5.09
C GLU A 93 -11.93 -7.28 5.30
N GLU A 94 -11.10 -6.25 5.18
CA GLU A 94 -11.51 -4.85 5.30
C GLU A 94 -12.53 -4.49 4.20
N SER A 95 -12.26 -4.93 2.97
CA SER A 95 -13.19 -4.75 1.85
C SER A 95 -14.52 -5.48 2.08
N ALA A 96 -14.49 -6.69 2.65
CA ALA A 96 -15.69 -7.43 3.02
C ALA A 96 -16.49 -6.71 4.12
N ARG A 97 -15.84 -6.27 5.19
CA ARG A 97 -16.46 -5.50 6.28
C ARG A 97 -17.13 -4.23 5.76
N ARG A 98 -16.52 -3.51 4.82
CA ARG A 98 -17.13 -2.32 4.19
C ARG A 98 -18.36 -2.64 3.36
N ARG A 99 -18.34 -3.74 2.61
CA ARG A 99 -19.52 -4.21 1.84
C ARG A 99 -20.67 -4.62 2.75
N GLU A 100 -20.37 -5.34 3.84
CA GLU A 100 -21.36 -5.74 4.83
C GLU A 100 -21.95 -4.54 5.57
N ALA A 101 -21.11 -3.56 5.96
CA ALA A 101 -21.57 -2.30 6.55
C ALA A 101 -22.47 -1.51 5.59
N ALA A 102 -22.13 -1.45 4.30
CA ALA A 102 -22.97 -0.81 3.28
C ALA A 102 -24.30 -1.56 3.04
N ALA A 103 -24.29 -2.89 3.09
CA ALA A 103 -25.49 -3.72 2.94
C ALA A 103 -26.42 -3.64 4.16
N SER A 104 -25.86 -3.57 5.36
CA SER A 104 -26.61 -3.46 6.63
C SER A 104 -27.08 -2.03 6.94
N GLY A 105 -26.46 -1.02 6.33
CA GLY A 105 -26.82 0.39 6.45
C GLY A 105 -27.88 0.89 5.45
N SER A 106 -28.54 0.01 4.67
CA SER A 106 -29.67 0.42 3.82
C SER A 106 -30.85 0.83 4.71
N PRO A 107 -31.24 2.12 4.75
CA PRO A 107 -32.41 2.54 5.49
C PRO A 107 -33.66 2.00 4.77
N SER A 108 -34.51 1.29 5.51
CA SER A 108 -35.91 1.07 5.13
C SER A 108 -36.71 2.37 5.20
#